data_AF-A0A103EA79-F1
#
_entry.id   AF-A0A103EA79-F1
#
_cell.length_a   1.000
_cell.length_b   1.000
_cell.length_c   1.000
_cell.angle_alpha   90.00
_cell.angle_beta   90.00
_cell.angle_gamma   90.00
#
_symmetry.space_group_name_H-M   'P 1'
#
loop_
_entity.id
_entity.type
_entity.pdbx_description
1 polymer ?
#
loop_
_entity_poly.entity_id
_entity_poly.type
_entity_poly.pdbx_seq_one_letter_code
_entity_poly.pdbx_strand_id
1 'polypeptide(L)' 'MHSTTTAFMHRGYLLNCAPARASDGSFQPYVVISRSSDGELVANRFFPSDLHFNDEDAAIAHARDWAVRWIDASSPTR' A
#
# COMPACT_ATOMS: atom_id res chain seq x y z
N MET A 1 10.56 15.89 -7.00
CA MET A 1 10.29 14.46 -7.21
C MET A 1 8.91 14.21 -6.64
N HIS A 2 7.89 14.05 -7.49
CA HIS A 2 6.57 13.61 -7.02
C HIS A 2 6.69 12.11 -6.82
N SER A 3 6.71 11.63 -5.57
CA SER A 3 6.52 10.20 -5.31
C SER A 3 5.12 9.84 -5.79
N THR A 4 5.01 9.00 -6.81
CA THR A 4 3.73 8.63 -7.40
C THR A 4 2.95 7.81 -6.37
N THR A 5 1.96 8.41 -5.72
CA THR A 5 1.10 7.71 -4.76
C THR A 5 -0.22 7.39 -5.43
N THR A 6 -0.64 6.14 -5.38
CA THR A 6 -1.96 5.70 -5.85
C THR A 6 -2.86 5.45 -4.65
N ALA A 7 -3.86 6.31 -4.47
CA ALA A 7 -4.89 6.14 -3.46
C ALA A 7 -6.19 5.63 -4.11
N PHE A 8 -6.82 4.62 -3.52
CA PHE A 8 -8.11 4.13 -3.99
C PHE A 8 -8.95 3.54 -2.84
N MET A 9 -10.26 3.48 -3.03
CA MET A 9 -11.20 2.93 -2.05
C MET A 9 -11.42 1.44 -2.29
N HIS A 10 -11.44 0.64 -1.21
CA HIS A 10 -11.80 -0.78 -1.24
C HIS A 10 -12.54 -1.17 0.04
N ARG A 11 -13.78 -1.68 -0.10
CA ARG A 11 -14.61 -2.22 1.01
C ARG A 11 -14.73 -1.30 2.25
N GLY A 12 -14.80 0.01 2.06
CA GLY A 12 -14.90 1.00 3.15
C GLY A 12 -13.55 1.42 3.76
N TYR A 13 -12.45 1.12 3.08
CA TYR A 13 -11.11 1.55 3.44
C TYR A 13 -10.49 2.37 2.31
N LEU A 14 -9.73 3.40 2.67
CA LEU A 14 -8.86 4.14 1.77
C LEU A 14 -7.46 3.52 1.82
N LEU A 15 -6.98 3.05 0.66
CA LEU A 15 -5.69 2.39 0.50
C LEU A 15 -4.74 3.34 -0.21
N ASN A 16 -3.76 3.88 0.51
CA ASN A 16 -2.74 4.78 -0.03
C ASN A 16 -1.46 3.99 -0.31
N CYS A 17 -1.24 3.63 -1.56
CA CYS A 17 -0.09 2.85 -2.02
C CYS A 17 0.98 3.79 -2.57
N ALA A 18 2.21 3.67 -2.08
CA ALA A 18 3.32 4.50 -2.54
C ALA A 18 4.62 3.70 -2.65
N PRO A 19 5.54 4.11 -3.53
CA PRO A 19 6.90 3.60 -3.55
C PRO A 19 7.77 4.43 -2.60
N ALA A 20 8.42 3.76 -1.65
CA ALA A 20 9.47 4.34 -0.83
C ALA A 20 10.82 4.13 -1.53
N ARG A 21 11.47 5.21 -1.95
CA ARG A 21 12.75 5.11 -2.67
C ARG A 21 13.91 4.82 -1.71
N ALA A 22 14.65 3.76 -1.98
CA ALA A 22 15.86 3.39 -1.26
C ALA A 22 17.10 4.11 -1.83
N SER A 23 18.19 4.12 -1.07
CA SER A 23 19.44 4.81 -1.43
C SER A 23 20.14 4.23 -2.66
N ASP A 24 19.88 2.96 -2.98
CA ASP A 24 20.38 2.27 -4.18
C ASP A 24 19.57 2.60 -5.44
N GLY A 25 18.51 3.40 -5.32
CA GLY A 25 17.62 3.79 -6.41
C GLY A 25 16.45 2.82 -6.64
N SER A 26 16.36 1.74 -5.87
CA SER A 26 15.20 0.84 -5.89
C SER A 26 14.01 1.44 -5.12
N PHE A 27 12.84 0.81 -5.28
CA PHE A 27 11.57 1.20 -4.68
C PHE A 27 11.03 0.08 -3.80
N GLN A 28 10.88 0.38 -2.52
CA GLN A 28 10.21 -0.50 -1.59
C GLN A 28 8.69 -0.19 -1.61
N PRO A 29 7.83 -1.21 -1.71
CA PRO A 29 6.39 -0.99 -1.66
C PRO A 29 6.01 -0.52 -0.25
N TYR A 30 5.01 0.36 -0.18
CA TYR A 30 4.49 0.88 1.07
C TYR A 30 2.98 1.12 0.94
N VAL A 31 2.21 0.78 1.99
CA VAL A 31 0.77 1.08 2.01
C VAL A 31 0.29 1.53 3.39
N VAL A 32 -0.55 2.56 3.36
CA VAL A 32 -1.32 3.05 4.51
C VAL A 32 -2.79 2.79 4.26
N ILE A 33 -3.43 2.12 5.20
CA ILE A 33 -4.84 1.74 5.15
C ILE A 33 -5.58 2.52 6.24
N SER A 34 -6.50 3.36 5.84
CA SER A 34 -7.38 4.09 6.75
C SER A 34 -8.84 3.71 6.53
N ARG A 35 -9.65 3.72 7.57
CA ARG A 35 -11.10 3.53 7.44
C ARG A 35 -11.70 4.76 6.76
N SER A 36 -12.55 4.58 5.76
CA SER A 36 -13.07 5.70 4.97
C SER A 36 -14.10 6.56 5.72
N SER A 37 -14.69 6.06 6.82
CA SER A 37 -15.73 6.75 7.57
C SER A 37 -15.22 7.86 8.47
N ASP A 38 -14.08 7.64 9.13
CA ASP A 38 -13.52 8.51 10.17
C ASP A 38 -12.03 8.85 9.91
N GLY A 39 -11.41 8.22 8.92
CA GLY A 39 -9.99 8.39 8.61
C GLY A 39 -9.05 7.64 9.56
N GLU A 40 -9.57 6.84 10.49
CA GLU A 40 -8.78 6.08 11.46
C GLU A 40 -7.77 5.19 10.75
N LEU A 41 -6.49 5.27 11.15
CA LEU A 41 -5.44 4.41 10.63
C LEU A 41 -5.67 2.98 11.13
N VAL A 42 -5.97 2.08 10.20
CA VAL A 42 -6.26 0.67 10.49
C VAL A 42 -4.99 -0.16 10.38
N ALA A 43 -4.18 0.09 9.36
CA ALA A 43 -2.91 -0.60 9.17
C ALA A 43 -1.91 0.30 8.45
N ASN A 44 -0.65 0.14 8.83
CA ASN A 44 0.48 0.71 8.12
C ASN A 44 1.47 -0.43 7.82
N ARG A 45 1.71 -0.69 6.54
CA ARG A 45 2.60 -1.76 6.11
C ARG A 45 3.81 -1.21 5.37
N PHE A 46 4.93 -1.28 6.08
CA PHE A 46 6.26 -1.36 5.48
C PHE A 46 6.60 -2.82 5.17
N PHE A 47 7.03 -3.06 3.95
CA PHE A 47 7.44 -4.39 3.50
C PHE A 47 8.90 -4.67 3.91
N PRO A 48 9.36 -5.93 3.88
CA PRO A 48 10.75 -6.27 4.18
C PRO A 48 11.75 -5.51 3.30
N SER A 49 12.93 -5.22 3.83
CA SER A 49 14.04 -4.56 3.13
C SER A 49 14.78 -5.49 2.16
N ASP A 50 14.19 -6.61 1.76
CA ASP A 50 14.68 -7.45 0.67
C ASP A 50 13.67 -7.46 -0.50
N LEU A 51 12.48 -6.87 -0.29
CA LEU A 51 11.45 -6.74 -1.29
C LEU A 51 11.49 -5.34 -1.89
N HIS A 52 12.18 -5.24 -3.02
CA HIS A 52 12.32 -4.00 -3.78
C HIS A 52 12.02 -4.21 -5.25
N PHE A 53 11.64 -3.13 -5.90
CA PHE A 53 11.36 -3.07 -7.32
C PHE A 53 12.26 -2.02 -7.96
N ASN A 54 12.66 -2.24 -9.20
CA ASN A 54 13.40 -1.23 -9.98
C ASN A 54 12.47 -0.16 -10.58
N ASP A 55 11.16 -0.31 -10.38
CA ASP A 55 10.10 0.48 -10.99
C ASP A 55 9.06 0.90 -9.94
N GLU A 56 8.64 2.17 -10.00
CA GLU A 56 7.67 2.76 -9.06
C GLU A 56 6.30 2.08 -9.19
N ASP A 57 5.82 1.88 -10.43
CA ASP A 57 4.51 1.30 -10.71
C ASP A 57 4.43 -0.15 -10.23
N ALA A 58 5.52 -0.91 -10.36
CA ALA A 58 5.62 -2.28 -9.83
C ALA A 58 5.53 -2.32 -8.30
N ALA A 59 6.21 -1.40 -7.59
CA ALA A 59 6.10 -1.29 -6.14
C ALA A 59 4.68 -0.91 -5.69
N ILE A 60 4.06 0.05 -6.38
CA ILE A 60 2.67 0.46 -6.12
C ILE A 60 1.70 -0.69 -6.38
N ALA A 61 1.86 -1.42 -7.49
CA ALA A 61 1.02 -2.55 -7.85
C ALA A 61 1.12 -3.68 -6.82
N HIS A 62 2.31 -3.94 -6.28
CA HIS A 62 2.52 -4.91 -5.22
C HIS A 62 1.83 -4.48 -3.91
N ALA A 63 2.04 -3.23 -3.48
CA ALA A 63 1.38 -2.66 -2.31
C ALA A 63 -0.15 -2.73 -2.42
N ARG A 64 -0.68 -2.46 -3.62
CA ARG A 64 -2.10 -2.56 -3.96
C ARG A 64 -2.64 -3.98 -3.83
N ASP A 65 -2.01 -4.95 -4.47
CA ASP A 65 -2.44 -6.35 -4.45
C ASP A 65 -2.45 -6.90 -3.01
N TRP A 66 -1.38 -6.63 -2.25
CA TRP A 66 -1.30 -7.01 -0.85
C TRP A 66 -2.43 -6.37 -0.02
N ALA A 67 -2.69 -5.07 -0.17
CA ALA A 67 -3.68 -4.36 0.61
C ALA A 67 -5.10 -4.88 0.35
N VAL A 68 -5.43 -5.13 -0.93
CA VAL A 68 -6.72 -5.74 -1.31
C VAL A 68 -6.89 -7.10 -0.66
N ARG A 69 -5.89 -7.99 -0.79
CA ARG A 69 -5.92 -9.33 -0.18
C ARG A 69 -6.02 -9.29 1.34
N TRP A 70 -5.30 -8.37 1.98
CA TRP A 70 -5.34 -8.19 3.42
C TRP A 70 -6.72 -7.76 3.91
N ILE A 71 -7.33 -6.77 3.24
CA ILE A 71 -8.70 -6.34 3.55
C ILE A 71 -9.70 -7.47 3.30
N ASP A 72 -9.57 -8.20 2.19
CA ASP A 72 -10.48 -9.29 1.86
C ASP A 72 -10.39 -10.45 2.86
N ALA A 73 -9.21 -10.74 3.40
CA ALA A 73 -9.01 -11.72 4.46
C ALA A 73 -9.43 -11.22 5.86
N SER A 74 -9.33 -9.91 6.11
CA SER A 74 -9.67 -9.30 7.41
C SER A 74 -11.16 -8.96 7.52
N SER A 75 -11.86 -8.87 6.39
CA SER A 75 -13.30 -8.64 6.36
C SER A 75 -14.00 -9.96 6.66
N PRO A 76 -14.78 -10.07 7.76
CA PRO A 76 -15.61 -11.26 7.96
C PRO A 76 -16.54 -11.38 6.74
N THR A 77 -16.46 -12.51 6.05
CA THR A 77 -17.48 -12.91 5.09
C THR A 77 -18.76 -13.07 5.91
N ARG A 78 -19.64 -12.08 5.81
CA ARG A 78 -20.90 -12.04 6.55
C ARG A 78 -21.76 -13.25 6.20
#